data_AF-A0A354PJV2-F1
#
_entry.id   AF-A0A354PJV2-F1
#
_cell.length_a   1.000
_cell.length_b   1.000
_cell.length_c   1.000
_cell.angle_alpha   90.00
_cell.angle_beta   90.00
_cell.angle_gamma   90.00
#
_symmetry.space_group_name_H-M   'P 1'
#
loop_
_entity.id
_entity.type
_entity.pdbx_description
1 polymer ?
#
loop_
_entity_poly.entity_id
_entity_poly.type
_entity_poly.pdbx_seq_one_letter_code
_entity_poly.pdbx_strand_id
1 'polypeptide(L)'
;MLLGREEVRTEIKLMPDQVEGLRKMAERMRPERPDFDFRSATDEERSAFMAKMQAQQAERAADAKAQLEELLMPEQFERLEQIALQTQGAMALINPEVAEKLGIGKEITEAMTKDMTASQEEGREMVQSMMREQNREAAAGLREKMEEMRKALETKLVAHLSDEQKTKFEEMKGEPFELAPMPFGGRGGPGGPGGPRGAGPGGERRGPEGRGPEGRERGGDRPERNRERGGDRPERD
;
A
#
# COMPACT_ATOMS: atom_id res chain seq x y z
N MET A 1 1.47 -1.64 -8.78
CA MET A 1 1.96 -1.54 -10.17
C MET A 1 3.34 -2.16 -10.22
N LEU A 2 3.58 -3.14 -11.11
CA LEU A 2 4.86 -3.88 -11.18
C LEU A 2 6.04 -2.95 -11.50
N LEU A 3 5.87 -2.05 -12.46
CA LEU A 3 6.87 -1.06 -12.86
C LEU A 3 7.17 0.00 -11.78
N GLY A 4 6.43 0.02 -10.67
CA GLY A 4 6.77 0.81 -9.50
C GLY A 4 7.91 0.21 -8.67
N ARG A 5 8.31 -1.03 -8.95
CA ARG A 5 9.36 -1.76 -8.25
C ARG A 5 10.68 -1.64 -8.99
N GLU A 6 11.75 -1.32 -8.27
CA GLU A 6 13.07 -1.17 -8.86
C GLU A 6 13.56 -2.49 -9.47
N GLU A 7 13.32 -3.61 -8.78
CA GLU A 7 13.72 -4.94 -9.21
C GLU A 7 13.14 -5.28 -10.59
N VAL A 8 11.87 -4.94 -10.84
CA VAL A 8 11.22 -5.17 -12.13
C VAL A 8 11.84 -4.28 -13.21
N ARG A 9 12.10 -3.01 -12.90
CA ARG A 9 12.70 -2.07 -13.86
C ARG A 9 14.11 -2.48 -14.25
N THR A 10 14.89 -2.99 -13.29
CA THR A 10 16.23 -3.53 -13.54
C THR A 10 16.17 -4.81 -14.37
N GLU A 11 15.26 -5.72 -14.06
CA GLU A 11 15.07 -6.98 -14.78
C GLU A 11 14.76 -6.75 -16.26
N ILE A 12 13.81 -5.85 -16.56
CA ILE A 12 13.48 -5.49 -17.95
C ILE A 12 14.42 -4.43 -18.53
N LYS A 13 15.50 -4.09 -17.82
CA LYS A 13 16.56 -3.17 -18.25
C LYS A 13 16.00 -1.84 -18.77
N LEU A 14 15.10 -1.21 -18.01
CA LEU A 14 14.55 0.09 -18.40
C LEU A 14 15.64 1.14 -18.53
N MET A 15 15.57 1.89 -19.63
CA MET A 15 16.46 3.01 -19.88
C MET A 15 16.01 4.25 -19.08
N PRO A 16 16.92 5.20 -18.78
CA PRO A 16 16.59 6.37 -17.95
C PRO A 16 15.43 7.22 -18.49
N ASP A 17 15.35 7.37 -19.81
CA ASP A 17 14.27 8.04 -20.52
C ASP A 17 12.93 7.28 -20.41
N GLN A 18 12.94 5.95 -20.49
CA GLN A 18 11.76 5.12 -20.24
C GLN A 18 11.28 5.24 -18.79
N VAL A 19 12.20 5.29 -17.82
CA VAL A 19 11.86 5.53 -16.40
C VAL A 19 11.20 6.90 -16.21
N GLU A 20 11.72 7.94 -16.88
CA GLU A 20 11.09 9.27 -16.87
C GLU A 20 9.71 9.24 -17.53
N GLY A 21 9.56 8.53 -18.66
CA GLY A 21 8.30 8.32 -19.35
C GLY A 21 7.26 7.66 -18.45
N LEU A 22 7.63 6.59 -17.75
CA LEU A 22 6.76 5.90 -16.78
C LEU A 22 6.33 6.82 -15.64
N ARG A 23 7.23 7.68 -15.16
CA ARG A 23 6.90 8.66 -14.11
C ARG A 23 5.84 9.64 -14.61
N LYS A 24 6.02 10.21 -15.80
CA LYS A 24 5.05 11.14 -16.40
C LYS A 24 3.70 10.46 -16.65
N MET A 25 3.73 9.23 -17.15
CA MET A 25 2.54 8.39 -17.32
C MET A 25 1.82 8.18 -15.97
N ALA A 26 2.55 7.81 -14.91
CA ALA A 26 1.97 7.61 -13.58
C ALA A 26 1.37 8.91 -12.98
N GLU A 27 1.99 10.06 -13.23
CA GLU A 27 1.47 11.37 -12.82
C GLU A 27 0.17 11.71 -13.55
N ARG A 28 0.08 11.45 -14.86
CA ARG A 28 -1.14 11.63 -15.68
C ARG A 28 -2.26 10.67 -15.29
N MET A 29 -1.91 9.43 -15.00
CA MET A 29 -2.85 8.34 -14.70
C MET A 29 -3.27 8.29 -13.23
N ARG A 30 -2.81 9.26 -12.42
CA ARG A 30 -3.15 9.33 -11.01
C ARG A 30 -4.67 9.45 -10.87
N PRO A 31 -5.33 8.48 -10.22
CA PRO A 31 -6.77 8.54 -10.05
C PRO A 31 -7.11 9.73 -9.17
N GLU A 32 -8.06 10.55 -9.62
CA GLU A 32 -8.71 11.51 -8.75
C GLU A 32 -9.48 10.75 -7.67
N ARG A 33 -9.40 11.26 -6.43
CA ARG A 33 -10.17 10.66 -5.34
C ARG A 33 -11.64 10.91 -5.66
N PRO A 34 -12.47 9.86 -5.80
CA PRO A 34 -13.87 10.06 -6.13
C PRO A 34 -14.56 10.84 -5.02
N ASP A 35 -15.27 11.90 -5.37
CA ASP A 35 -16.10 12.68 -4.45
C ASP A 35 -17.46 12.00 -4.32
N PHE A 36 -17.49 10.91 -3.55
CA PHE A 36 -18.69 10.09 -3.32
C PHE A 36 -18.87 9.81 -1.83
N ASP A 37 -20.03 10.17 -1.28
CA ASP A 37 -20.34 9.94 0.13
C ASP A 37 -20.93 8.54 0.34
N PHE A 38 -20.05 7.58 0.62
CA PHE A 38 -20.46 6.21 0.93
C PHE A 38 -21.31 6.08 2.20
N ARG A 39 -21.29 7.06 3.12
CA ARG A 39 -22.02 6.95 4.39
C ARG A 39 -23.50 7.20 4.23
N SER A 40 -23.87 8.12 3.35
CA SER A 40 -25.27 8.49 3.09
C SER A 40 -25.86 7.82 1.84
N ALA A 41 -25.03 7.30 0.93
CA ALA A 41 -25.49 6.65 -0.29
C ALA A 41 -26.33 5.39 -0.02
N THR A 42 -27.41 5.25 -0.79
CA THR A 42 -28.22 4.03 -0.89
C THR A 42 -27.44 2.88 -1.53
N ASP A 43 -27.96 1.66 -1.41
CA ASP A 43 -27.31 0.48 -2.00
C ASP A 43 -27.31 0.53 -3.54
N GLU A 44 -28.32 1.14 -4.16
CA GLU A 44 -28.37 1.35 -5.61
C GLU A 44 -27.31 2.36 -6.07
N GLU A 45 -27.19 3.50 -5.37
CA GLU A 45 -26.16 4.52 -5.66
C GLU A 45 -24.74 3.96 -5.48
N ARG A 46 -24.52 3.16 -4.42
CA ARG A 46 -23.24 2.46 -4.20
C ARG A 46 -22.93 1.49 -5.32
N SER A 47 -23.92 0.71 -5.76
CA SER A 47 -23.74 -0.27 -6.84
C SER A 47 -23.43 0.41 -8.17
N ALA A 48 -24.15 1.47 -8.50
CA ALA A 48 -23.89 2.29 -9.69
C ALA A 48 -22.50 2.95 -9.64
N PHE A 49 -22.09 3.45 -8.47
CA PHE A 49 -20.76 3.99 -8.27
C PHE A 49 -19.67 2.93 -8.50
N MET A 50 -19.83 1.73 -7.93
CA MET A 50 -18.88 0.63 -8.11
C MET A 50 -18.76 0.22 -9.59
N ALA A 51 -19.88 0.10 -10.30
CA ALA A 51 -19.88 -0.19 -11.73
C ALA A 51 -19.14 0.90 -12.54
N LYS A 52 -19.38 2.18 -12.23
CA LYS A 52 -18.66 3.31 -12.83
C LYS A 52 -17.15 3.22 -12.58
N MET A 53 -16.75 2.91 -11.35
CA MET A 53 -15.33 2.78 -10.99
C MET A 53 -14.65 1.59 -11.66
N GLN A 54 -15.36 0.46 -11.81
CA GLN A 54 -14.87 -0.69 -12.56
C GLN A 54 -14.65 -0.34 -14.03
N ALA A 55 -15.62 0.32 -14.67
CA ALA A 55 -15.50 0.76 -16.06
C ALA A 55 -14.31 1.72 -16.24
N GLN A 56 -14.17 2.73 -15.36
CA GLN A 56 -13.02 3.64 -15.40
C GLN A 56 -11.68 2.94 -15.16
N GLN A 57 -11.63 1.93 -14.30
CA GLN A 57 -10.42 1.14 -14.11
C GLN A 57 -10.07 0.33 -15.37
N ALA A 58 -11.06 -0.29 -16.01
CA ALA A 58 -10.84 -1.04 -17.25
C ALA A 58 -10.30 -0.13 -18.37
N GLU A 59 -10.91 1.04 -18.55
CA GLU A 59 -10.45 2.05 -19.51
C GLU A 59 -9.02 2.52 -19.23
N ARG A 60 -8.72 2.86 -17.96
CA ARG A 60 -7.36 3.25 -17.56
C ARG A 60 -6.36 2.12 -17.73
N ALA A 61 -6.75 0.87 -17.49
CA ALA A 61 -5.87 -0.28 -17.70
C ALA A 61 -5.53 -0.46 -19.19
N ALA A 62 -6.52 -0.28 -20.07
CA ALA A 62 -6.30 -0.33 -21.53
C ALA A 62 -5.41 0.83 -22.02
N ASP A 63 -5.67 2.07 -21.58
CA ASP A 63 -4.83 3.24 -21.92
C ASP A 63 -3.39 3.07 -21.39
N ALA A 64 -3.26 2.56 -20.15
CA ALA A 64 -1.95 2.25 -19.59
C ALA A 64 -1.21 1.19 -20.38
N LYS A 65 -1.90 0.12 -20.81
CA LYS A 65 -1.28 -0.94 -21.62
C LYS A 65 -0.79 -0.39 -22.95
N ALA A 66 -1.61 0.37 -23.67
CA ALA A 66 -1.23 0.96 -24.96
C ALA A 66 0.00 1.89 -24.83
N GLN A 67 0.03 2.75 -23.81
CA GLN A 67 1.19 3.61 -23.57
C GLN A 67 2.46 2.82 -23.20
N LEU A 68 2.32 1.69 -22.51
CA LEU A 68 3.45 0.81 -22.22
C LEU A 68 3.97 0.11 -23.48
N GLU A 69 3.10 -0.31 -24.40
CA GLU A 69 3.51 -0.87 -25.69
C GLU A 69 4.27 0.14 -26.55
N GLU A 70 3.92 1.42 -26.47
CA GLU A 70 4.63 2.50 -27.18
C GLU A 70 5.97 2.87 -26.51
N LEU A 71 6.03 2.83 -25.17
CA LEU A 71 7.19 3.26 -24.40
C LEU A 71 8.28 2.18 -24.28
N LEU A 72 7.87 0.92 -24.22
CA LEU A 72 8.75 -0.22 -23.99
C LEU A 72 9.15 -0.87 -25.32
N MET A 73 10.37 -1.38 -25.39
CA MET A 73 10.76 -2.25 -26.50
C MET A 73 9.97 -3.58 -26.42
N PRO A 74 9.73 -4.27 -27.55
CA PRO A 74 8.93 -5.51 -27.57
C PRO A 74 9.40 -6.55 -26.53
N GLU A 75 10.71 -6.79 -26.44
CA GLU A 75 11.28 -7.74 -25.47
C GLU A 75 11.06 -7.31 -24.01
N GLN A 76 11.08 -6.01 -23.71
CA GLN A 76 10.83 -5.49 -22.36
C GLN A 76 9.36 -5.64 -21.98
N PHE A 77 8.46 -5.40 -22.94
CA PHE A 77 7.03 -5.59 -22.75
C PHE A 77 6.68 -7.06 -22.55
N GLU A 78 7.23 -7.95 -23.38
CA GLU A 78 7.07 -9.40 -23.22
C GLU A 78 7.58 -9.88 -21.86
N ARG A 79 8.77 -9.44 -21.45
CA ARG A 79 9.31 -9.79 -20.13
C ARG A 79 8.44 -9.25 -18.99
N LEU A 80 7.86 -8.06 -19.14
CA LEU A 80 6.91 -7.50 -18.18
C LEU A 80 5.63 -8.33 -18.09
N GLU A 81 5.08 -8.81 -19.23
CA GLU A 81 3.92 -9.71 -19.25
C GLU A 81 4.23 -11.03 -18.51
N GLN A 82 5.40 -11.62 -18.75
CA GLN A 82 5.87 -12.82 -18.06
C GLN A 82 5.94 -12.61 -16.53
N ILE A 83 6.55 -11.52 -16.08
CA ILE A 83 6.64 -11.17 -14.65
C ILE A 83 5.24 -10.93 -14.07
N ALA A 84 4.33 -10.32 -14.84
CA ALA A 84 2.96 -10.12 -14.42
C ALA A 84 2.22 -11.44 -14.23
N LEU A 85 2.37 -12.38 -15.18
CA LEU A 85 1.81 -13.73 -15.08
C LEU A 85 2.34 -14.48 -13.84
N GLN A 86 3.66 -14.40 -13.58
CA GLN A 86 4.26 -15.02 -12.41
C GLN A 86 3.74 -14.41 -11.09
N THR A 87 3.60 -13.09 -11.04
CA THR A 87 3.13 -12.39 -9.84
C THR A 87 1.66 -12.67 -9.55
N GLN A 88 0.83 -12.73 -10.60
CA GLN A 88 -0.60 -12.99 -10.50
C GLN A 88 -0.91 -14.47 -10.23
N GLY A 89 -0.08 -15.38 -10.72
CA GLY A 89 -0.33 -16.82 -10.61
C GLY A 89 -1.65 -17.21 -11.29
N ALA A 90 -2.39 -18.12 -10.68
CA ALA A 90 -3.66 -18.62 -11.25
C ALA A 90 -4.73 -17.53 -11.45
N MET A 91 -4.62 -16.40 -10.76
CA MET A 91 -5.52 -15.25 -10.98
C MET A 91 -5.38 -14.64 -12.39
N ALA A 92 -4.26 -14.90 -13.08
CA ALA A 92 -4.09 -14.47 -14.46
C ALA A 92 -5.03 -15.22 -15.43
N LEU A 93 -5.55 -16.40 -15.06
CA LEU A 93 -6.36 -17.25 -15.96
C LEU A 93 -7.69 -16.61 -16.37
N ILE A 94 -8.21 -15.68 -15.57
CA ILE A 94 -9.43 -14.93 -15.89
C ILE A 94 -9.15 -13.65 -16.69
N ASN A 95 -7.89 -13.28 -16.91
CA ASN A 95 -7.55 -12.19 -17.82
C ASN A 95 -7.96 -12.60 -19.24
N PRO A 96 -8.69 -11.75 -19.99
CA PRO A 96 -9.19 -12.11 -21.32
C PRO A 96 -8.10 -12.56 -22.30
N GLU A 97 -6.94 -11.91 -22.28
CA GLU A 97 -5.84 -12.19 -23.22
C GLU A 97 -5.12 -13.50 -22.84
N VAL A 98 -4.99 -13.77 -21.54
CA VAL A 98 -4.42 -15.04 -21.06
C VAL A 98 -5.37 -16.19 -21.36
N ALA A 99 -6.67 -16.00 -21.09
CA ALA A 99 -7.71 -16.95 -21.43
C ALA A 99 -7.73 -17.25 -22.93
N GLU A 100 -7.63 -16.23 -23.78
CA GLU A 100 -7.54 -16.37 -25.23
C GLU A 100 -6.26 -17.13 -25.64
N LYS A 101 -5.09 -16.73 -25.14
CA LYS A 101 -3.81 -17.41 -25.41
C LYS A 101 -3.86 -18.89 -24.98
N LEU A 102 -4.57 -19.23 -23.90
CA LEU A 102 -4.76 -20.61 -23.42
C LEU A 102 -5.94 -21.35 -24.06
N GLY A 103 -6.71 -20.70 -24.93
CA GLY A 103 -7.91 -21.29 -25.53
C GLY A 103 -8.98 -21.66 -24.51
N ILE A 104 -9.06 -20.94 -23.39
CA ILE A 104 -10.07 -21.15 -22.35
C ILE A 104 -11.41 -20.62 -22.87
N GLY A 105 -12.40 -21.51 -22.95
CA GLY A 105 -13.75 -21.17 -23.39
C GLY A 105 -14.51 -20.35 -22.36
N LYS A 106 -15.55 -19.64 -22.82
CA LYS A 106 -16.40 -18.77 -21.98
C LYS A 106 -16.94 -19.48 -20.74
N GLU A 107 -17.37 -20.72 -20.87
CA GLU A 107 -17.94 -21.51 -19.76
C GLU A 107 -16.92 -21.69 -18.62
N ILE A 108 -15.66 -21.99 -18.94
CA ILE A 108 -14.59 -22.15 -17.95
C ILE A 108 -14.25 -20.79 -17.34
N THR A 109 -14.14 -19.74 -18.15
CA THR A 109 -13.89 -18.37 -17.65
C THR A 109 -14.99 -17.91 -16.69
N GLU A 110 -16.25 -18.20 -17.00
CA GLU A 110 -17.39 -17.90 -16.11
C GLU A 110 -17.34 -18.71 -14.81
N ALA A 111 -16.97 -19.99 -14.86
CA ALA A 111 -16.79 -20.82 -13.67
C ALA A 111 -15.68 -20.29 -12.77
N MET A 112 -14.51 -19.99 -13.34
CA MET A 112 -13.39 -19.36 -12.63
C MET A 112 -13.77 -18.01 -12.01
N THR A 113 -14.55 -17.19 -12.73
CA THR A 113 -15.03 -15.89 -12.24
C THR A 113 -15.97 -16.04 -11.04
N LYS A 114 -16.82 -17.07 -11.04
CA LYS A 114 -17.68 -17.42 -9.90
C LYS A 114 -16.87 -17.86 -8.70
N ASP A 115 -15.88 -18.73 -8.89
CA ASP A 115 -14.98 -19.18 -7.82
C ASP A 115 -14.23 -18.00 -7.17
N MET A 116 -13.77 -17.06 -8.00
CA MET A 116 -13.14 -15.83 -7.51
C MET A 116 -14.13 -14.96 -6.72
N THR A 117 -15.34 -14.75 -7.24
CA THR A 117 -16.36 -13.93 -6.57
C THR A 117 -16.71 -14.52 -5.20
N ALA A 118 -16.94 -15.82 -5.13
CA ALA A 118 -17.23 -16.52 -3.89
C ALA A 118 -16.06 -16.39 -2.87
N SER A 119 -14.82 -16.54 -3.32
CA SER A 119 -13.65 -16.37 -2.45
C SER A 119 -13.48 -14.94 -1.96
N GLN A 120 -13.81 -13.94 -2.77
CA GLN A 120 -13.81 -12.53 -2.35
C GLN A 120 -14.90 -12.24 -1.31
N GLU A 121 -16.09 -12.80 -1.48
CA GLU A 121 -17.19 -12.69 -0.51
C GLU A 121 -16.80 -13.32 0.83
N GLU A 122 -16.25 -14.54 0.82
CA GLU A 122 -15.76 -15.22 2.01
C GLU A 122 -14.68 -14.39 2.73
N GLY A 123 -13.68 -13.90 1.99
CA GLY A 123 -12.65 -13.04 2.55
C GLY A 123 -13.19 -11.74 3.14
N ARG A 124 -14.21 -11.14 2.50
CA ARG A 124 -14.86 -9.93 2.98
C ARG A 124 -15.66 -10.18 4.27
N GLU A 125 -16.38 -11.30 4.36
CA GLU A 125 -17.08 -11.70 5.58
C GLU A 125 -16.11 -11.98 6.72
N MET A 126 -15.01 -12.68 6.43
CA MET A 126 -13.96 -12.98 7.38
C MET A 126 -13.33 -11.72 7.97
N VAL A 127 -13.00 -10.73 7.14
CA VAL A 127 -12.48 -9.43 7.60
C VAL A 127 -13.52 -8.68 8.43
N GLN A 128 -14.79 -8.69 8.01
CA GLN A 128 -15.86 -8.02 8.76
C GLN A 128 -16.10 -8.64 10.14
N SER A 129 -16.08 -9.97 10.26
CA SER A 129 -16.24 -10.64 11.56
C SER A 129 -15.09 -10.31 12.50
N MET A 130 -13.84 -10.38 12.01
CA MET A 130 -12.66 -10.00 12.79
C MET A 130 -12.69 -8.54 13.27
N MET A 131 -13.17 -7.61 12.44
CA MET A 131 -13.33 -6.21 12.86
C MET A 131 -14.42 -6.02 13.92
N ARG A 132 -15.53 -6.77 13.84
CA ARG A 132 -16.61 -6.73 14.84
C ARG A 132 -16.17 -7.27 16.19
N GLU A 133 -15.33 -8.30 16.20
CA GLU A 133 -14.85 -8.96 17.41
C GLU A 133 -13.73 -8.20 18.14
N GLN A 134 -13.22 -7.08 17.60
CA GLN A 134 -12.08 -6.29 18.12
C GLN A 134 -10.87 -7.15 18.52
N ASN A 135 -10.72 -8.31 17.89
CA ASN A 135 -9.75 -9.30 18.31
C ASN A 135 -8.38 -8.94 17.74
N ARG A 136 -7.56 -8.22 18.52
CA ARG A 136 -6.20 -7.81 18.12
C ARG A 136 -5.27 -8.99 17.82
N GLU A 137 -5.53 -10.17 18.40
CA GLU A 137 -4.79 -11.40 18.06
C GLU A 137 -5.24 -11.98 16.70
N ALA A 138 -6.50 -11.81 16.32
CA ALA A 138 -6.99 -12.24 15.00
C ALA A 138 -6.35 -11.46 13.85
N ALA A 139 -5.93 -10.21 14.09
CA ALA A 139 -5.19 -9.42 13.11
C ALA A 139 -3.81 -10.01 12.77
N ALA A 140 -3.18 -10.75 13.69
CA ALA A 140 -1.89 -11.42 13.46
C ALA A 140 -2.05 -12.66 12.57
N GLY A 141 -3.12 -13.44 12.75
CA GLY A 141 -3.45 -14.62 11.93
C GLY A 141 -4.17 -14.30 10.61
N LEU A 142 -4.64 -13.06 10.42
CA LEU A 142 -5.33 -12.64 9.20
C LEU A 142 -4.45 -12.86 7.96
N ARG A 143 -3.14 -12.58 8.04
CA ARG A 143 -2.24 -12.76 6.90
C ARG A 143 -2.17 -14.22 6.46
N GLU A 144 -2.03 -15.14 7.41
CA GLU A 144 -1.98 -16.58 7.14
C GLU A 144 -3.30 -17.08 6.55
N LYS A 145 -4.44 -16.66 7.13
CA LYS A 145 -5.78 -17.01 6.61
C LYS A 145 -6.02 -16.49 5.19
N MET A 146 -5.59 -15.26 4.90
CA MET A 146 -5.68 -14.69 3.55
C MET A 146 -4.77 -15.43 2.56
N GLU A 147 -3.58 -15.86 2.99
CA GLU A 147 -2.69 -16.69 2.17
C GLU A 147 -3.28 -18.08 1.90
N GLU A 148 -3.89 -18.70 2.91
CA GLU A 148 -4.58 -19.99 2.76
C GLU A 148 -5.76 -19.89 1.78
N MET A 149 -6.63 -18.88 1.93
CA MET A 149 -7.72 -18.62 0.98
C MET A 149 -7.19 -18.39 -0.44
N ARG A 150 -6.09 -17.63 -0.58
CA ARG A 150 -5.45 -17.42 -1.88
C ARG A 150 -4.97 -18.74 -2.49
N LYS A 151 -4.25 -19.59 -1.74
CA LYS A 151 -3.78 -20.90 -2.23
C LYS A 151 -4.93 -21.83 -2.59
N ALA A 152 -6.00 -21.82 -1.79
CA ALA A 152 -7.21 -22.59 -2.05
C ALA A 152 -7.87 -22.15 -3.36
N LEU A 153 -7.99 -20.84 -3.59
CA LEU A 153 -8.50 -20.30 -4.85
C LEU A 153 -7.59 -20.65 -6.03
N GLU A 154 -6.27 -20.49 -5.89
CA GLU A 154 -5.31 -20.84 -6.94
C GLU A 154 -5.44 -22.31 -7.35
N THR A 155 -5.60 -23.21 -6.38
CA THR A 155 -5.81 -24.64 -6.63
C THR A 155 -7.11 -24.90 -7.40
N LYS A 156 -8.21 -24.24 -7.01
CA LYS A 156 -9.50 -24.34 -7.72
C LYS A 156 -9.41 -23.84 -9.16
N LEU A 157 -8.76 -22.70 -9.38
CA LEU A 157 -8.60 -22.11 -10.71
C LEU A 157 -7.78 -23.02 -11.63
N VAL A 158 -6.63 -23.54 -11.17
CA VAL A 158 -5.79 -24.44 -11.98
C VAL A 158 -6.47 -25.78 -12.24
N ALA A 159 -7.37 -26.24 -11.35
CA ALA A 159 -8.12 -27.48 -11.54
C ALA A 159 -9.10 -27.44 -12.73
N HIS A 160 -9.52 -26.24 -13.17
CA HIS A 160 -10.35 -26.08 -14.38
C HIS A 160 -9.54 -26.24 -15.68
N LEU A 161 -8.21 -26.18 -15.62
CA LEU A 161 -7.36 -26.30 -16.80
C LEU A 161 -7.11 -27.76 -17.18
N SER A 162 -7.05 -28.04 -18.49
CA SER A 162 -6.47 -29.28 -19.01
C SER A 162 -4.96 -29.33 -18.78
N ASP A 163 -4.36 -30.52 -18.90
CA ASP A 163 -2.90 -30.67 -18.72
C ASP A 163 -2.10 -29.95 -19.82
N GLU A 164 -2.64 -29.86 -21.04
CA GLU A 164 -2.08 -29.04 -22.12
C GLU A 164 -2.12 -27.55 -21.77
N GLN A 165 -3.23 -27.07 -21.22
CA GLN A 165 -3.38 -25.67 -20.79
C GLN A 165 -2.46 -25.32 -19.62
N LYS A 166 -2.27 -26.23 -18.67
CA LYS A 166 -1.30 -26.05 -17.56
C LYS A 166 0.12 -25.92 -18.11
N THR A 167 0.51 -26.81 -19.02
CA THR A 167 1.84 -26.78 -19.64
C THR A 167 2.07 -25.46 -20.37
N LYS A 168 1.11 -25.04 -21.21
CA LYS A 168 1.18 -23.76 -21.92
C LYS A 168 1.21 -22.56 -20.96
N PHE A 169 0.48 -22.62 -19.85
CA PHE A 169 0.48 -21.58 -18.84
C PHE A 169 1.85 -21.45 -18.14
N GLU A 170 2.53 -22.56 -17.86
CA GLU A 170 3.90 -22.53 -17.33
C GLU A 170 4.90 -22.00 -18.35
N GLU A 171 4.78 -22.37 -19.63
CA GLU A 171 5.63 -21.82 -20.71
C GLU A 171 5.45 -20.31 -20.85
N MET A 172 4.22 -19.81 -20.77
CA MET A 172 3.91 -18.38 -20.85
C MET A 172 4.53 -17.55 -19.71
N LYS A 173 4.85 -18.17 -18.56
CA LYS A 173 5.50 -17.46 -17.45
C LYS A 173 6.96 -17.11 -17.75
N GLY A 174 7.60 -17.79 -18.71
CA GLY A 174 9.01 -17.53 -19.06
C GLY A 174 9.98 -17.79 -17.91
N GLU A 175 11.11 -17.08 -17.90
CA GLU A 175 12.16 -17.29 -16.90
C GLU A 175 11.70 -16.90 -15.48
N PRO A 176 11.94 -17.72 -14.44
CA PRO A 176 11.54 -17.42 -13.08
C PRO A 176 12.06 -16.07 -12.58
N PHE A 177 11.20 -15.31 -11.93
CA PHE A 177 11.49 -14.00 -11.37
C PHE A 177 10.74 -13.80 -10.06
N GLU A 178 11.49 -13.87 -8.95
CA GLU A 178 10.91 -13.72 -7.63
C GLU A 178 10.97 -12.28 -7.13
N LEU A 179 9.79 -11.77 -6.82
CA LEU A 179 9.62 -10.46 -6.26
C LEU A 179 9.68 -10.52 -4.73
N ALA A 180 10.57 -9.71 -4.14
CA ALA A 180 10.62 -9.57 -2.68
C ALA A 180 9.22 -9.19 -2.15
N PRO A 181 8.77 -9.73 -1.01
CA PRO A 181 7.48 -9.37 -0.43
C PRO A 181 7.41 -7.85 -0.22
N MET A 182 6.35 -7.21 -0.72
CA MET A 182 6.14 -5.80 -0.41
C MET A 182 5.99 -5.67 1.11
N PRO A 183 6.73 -4.77 1.78
CA PRO A 183 6.57 -4.56 3.20
C PRO A 183 5.14 -4.11 3.46
N PHE A 184 4.36 -4.99 4.09
CA PHE A 184 3.00 -4.70 4.51
C PHE A 184 3.08 -3.56 5.54
N GLY A 185 2.56 -2.37 5.20
CA GLY A 185 2.45 -1.25 6.14
C GLY A 185 3.63 -0.27 6.19
N GLY A 186 4.28 0.02 5.05
CA GLY A 186 5.19 1.16 4.93
C GLY A 186 4.45 2.51 4.91
N ARG A 187 4.68 3.34 5.93
CA ARG A 187 4.28 4.75 6.06
C ARG A 187 4.54 5.55 4.77
N GLY A 188 3.51 5.79 3.96
CA GLY A 188 3.56 6.76 2.85
C GLY A 188 2.96 6.31 1.51
N GLY A 189 1.70 5.86 1.49
CA GLY A 189 0.90 5.79 0.26
C GLY A 189 -0.18 6.89 0.27
N PRO A 190 -0.37 7.69 -0.80
CA PRO A 190 -1.39 8.74 -0.81
C PRO A 190 -2.78 8.10 -0.90
N GLY A 191 -3.45 7.91 0.25
CA GLY A 191 -4.82 7.38 0.24
C GLY A 191 -5.36 6.80 1.55
N GLY A 192 -4.54 6.62 2.59
CA GLY A 192 -5.02 6.12 3.89
C GLY A 192 -5.76 7.20 4.71
N PRO A 193 -7.01 6.98 5.15
CA PRO A 193 -7.70 7.91 6.04
C PRO A 193 -7.14 7.82 7.47
N GLY A 194 -6.66 8.95 8.01
CA GLY A 194 -6.57 9.15 9.45
C GLY A 194 -5.25 8.77 10.14
N GLY A 195 -4.24 9.64 10.01
CA GLY A 195 -3.21 9.80 11.04
C GLY A 195 -3.47 11.10 11.80
N PRO A 196 -3.49 11.14 13.14
CA PRO A 196 -3.75 12.36 13.90
C PRO A 196 -2.75 13.45 13.56
N ARG A 197 -3.28 14.66 13.34
CA ARG A 197 -2.54 15.92 13.27
C ARG A 197 -1.62 16.03 14.51
N GLY A 198 -0.31 16.16 14.31
CA GLY A 198 0.58 16.66 15.37
C GLY A 198 1.97 16.05 15.41
N ALA A 199 2.95 16.76 14.83
CA ALA A 199 4.25 17.06 15.43
C ALA A 199 5.16 17.64 14.32
N GLY A 200 4.99 18.93 14.03
CA GLY A 200 6.08 19.69 13.43
C GLY A 200 7.24 19.81 14.44
N PRO A 201 8.50 19.86 14.00
CA PRO A 201 9.61 20.05 14.92
C PRO A 201 9.65 21.52 15.39
N GLY A 202 9.81 21.73 16.70
CA GLY A 202 10.45 22.93 17.23
C GLY A 202 9.58 24.17 17.36
N GLY A 203 8.63 24.15 18.30
CA GLY A 203 8.14 25.37 18.94
C GLY A 203 8.48 25.30 20.42
N GLU A 204 9.52 26.03 20.85
CA GLU A 204 9.81 26.33 22.25
C GLU A 204 8.52 26.77 22.98
N ARG A 205 7.96 25.86 23.77
CA ARG A 205 6.97 26.22 24.80
C ARG A 205 7.74 26.69 26.02
N ARG A 206 7.88 28.02 26.11
CA ARG A 206 8.09 28.74 27.36
C ARG A 206 6.86 28.48 28.24
N GLY A 207 7.04 27.76 29.35
CA GLY A 207 5.97 27.41 30.28
C GLY A 207 5.40 28.64 31.02
N PRO A 208 4.18 28.56 31.56
CA PRO A 208 3.58 29.62 32.34
C PRO A 208 3.80 29.37 33.85
N GLU A 209 4.54 30.24 34.52
CA GLU A 209 4.46 30.36 35.98
C GLU A 209 4.29 31.83 36.32
N GLY A 210 3.12 32.16 36.88
CA GLY A 210 2.86 33.45 37.50
C GLY A 210 2.73 33.27 39.01
N ARG A 211 3.49 34.08 39.78
CA ARG A 211 3.03 34.93 40.89
C ARG A 211 4.20 35.37 41.77
N GLY A 212 4.25 36.67 42.08
CA GLY A 212 5.02 37.23 43.19
C GLY A 212 5.47 38.68 42.93
N PRO A 213 5.09 39.68 43.74
CA PRO A 213 5.12 41.10 43.35
C PRO A 213 6.28 41.92 43.95
N GLU A 214 6.32 43.19 43.53
CA GLU A 214 6.99 44.35 44.14
C GLU A 214 8.51 44.51 44.01
N GLY A 215 8.92 45.78 43.86
CA GLY A 215 10.19 46.25 44.43
C GLY A 215 11.21 46.77 43.45
N ARG A 216 11.39 48.10 43.48
CA ARG A 216 12.38 48.90 42.78
C ARG A 216 13.85 48.61 43.14
N GLU A 217 14.70 49.01 42.22
CA GLU A 217 16.03 49.66 42.40
C GLU A 217 17.32 48.86 42.62
N ARG A 218 18.32 49.30 41.82
CA ARG A 218 19.78 49.41 42.04
C ARG A 218 20.60 48.15 42.32
N GLY A 219 21.47 47.84 41.36
CA GLY A 219 22.91 48.13 41.47
C GLY A 219 23.74 47.32 42.45
N GLY A 220 24.81 46.71 41.93
CA GLY A 220 26.00 46.36 42.73
C GLY A 220 26.14 44.88 43.06
N ASP A 221 27.17 44.29 42.45
CA ASP A 221 28.16 43.40 43.07
C ASP A 221 27.74 42.04 43.68
N ARG A 222 28.34 41.00 43.09
CA ARG A 222 28.77 39.73 43.71
C ARG A 222 29.63 39.99 44.98
N PRO A 223 29.95 39.01 45.86
CA PRO A 223 29.75 37.56 45.78
C PRO A 223 29.40 36.83 47.13
N GLU A 224 29.26 35.51 47.01
CA GLU A 224 29.69 34.41 47.91
C GLU A 224 29.32 34.34 49.41
N ARG A 225 28.91 33.11 49.76
CA ARG A 225 28.64 32.59 51.09
C ARG A 225 29.95 32.35 51.85
N ASN A 226 29.97 32.64 53.15
CA ASN A 226 30.00 31.64 54.25
C ASN A 226 30.71 32.21 55.51
N ARG A 227 30.17 31.75 56.64
CA ARG A 227 30.66 31.64 58.03
C ARG A 227 32.21 31.58 58.16
N GLU A 228 32.90 31.97 59.24
CA GLU A 228 32.64 31.72 60.66
C GLU A 228 33.77 32.30 61.55
N ARG A 229 33.43 32.61 62.82
CA ARG A 229 34.19 32.42 64.09
C ARG A 229 35.58 33.05 64.36
N GLY A 230 35.63 33.63 65.57
CA GLY A 230 36.77 33.60 66.50
C GLY A 230 37.24 35.01 66.88
N GLY A 231 37.35 35.42 68.14
CA GLY A 231 37.21 34.76 69.43
C GLY A 231 37.28 35.81 70.55
N ASP A 232 36.89 35.37 71.73
CA ASP A 232 36.82 36.09 73.01
C ASP A 232 38.11 36.81 73.47
N ARG A 233 37.89 38.02 74.04
CA ARG A 233 38.46 38.57 75.31
C ARG A 233 39.97 38.93 75.40
N PRO A 234 40.40 39.69 76.43
CA PRO A 234 39.79 40.88 77.06
C PRO A 234 40.82 41.98 77.45
N GLU A 235 40.25 43.12 77.90
CA GLU A 235 40.68 44.04 78.99
C GLU A 235 41.96 44.91 78.92
N ARG A 236 41.66 46.23 79.05
CA ARG A 236 42.24 47.27 79.92
C ARG A 236 43.74 47.58 79.83
N ASP A 237 44.06 48.82 79.44
CA ASP A 237 44.01 49.99 80.34
C ASP A 237 43.47 51.22 79.59
#